data_AF-A0A5Q2W2L5-F1
#
_entry.id   AF-A0A5Q2W2L5-F1
#
_cell.length_a   1.000
_cell.length_b   1.000
_cell.length_c   1.000
_cell.angle_alpha   90.00
_cell.angle_beta   90.00
_cell.angle_gamma   90.00
#
_symmetry.space_group_name_H-M   'P 1'
#
loop_
_entity.id
_entity.type
_entity.pdbx_description
1 polymer ?
#
loop_
_entity_poly.entity_id
_entity_poly.type
_entity_poly.pdbx_seq_one_letter_code
_entity_poly.pdbx_strand_id
1 'polypeptide(L)'
;MLRFWRRHRAEPMAAELAQGFWASDAVGLQRAILSLLSAVDRRRGGLSGRVEFTAGAEGRVVVVWGNRIVGFVPPAHAGSLHAQLGEADPAALVADASIRRYEENWRVWVGPEWGGGGGEGGPEEPIDELDAPPPTILGIPTKRR
;
A
#
# COMPACT_ATOMS: atom_id res chain seq x y z
N MET A 1 3.57 5.90 -41.07
CA MET A 1 3.42 7.15 -40.29
C MET A 1 2.57 6.83 -39.06
N LEU A 2 3.20 6.37 -37.97
CA LEU A 2 2.51 5.97 -36.74
C LEU A 2 2.36 7.18 -35.81
N ARG A 3 1.14 7.71 -35.69
CA ARG A 3 0.79 8.73 -34.68
C ARG A 3 0.77 8.05 -33.31
N PHE A 4 1.80 8.30 -32.51
CA PHE A 4 1.78 8.01 -31.07
C PHE A 4 0.72 8.91 -30.42
N TRP A 5 -0.47 8.37 -30.17
CA TRP A 5 -1.44 8.98 -29.28
C TRP A 5 -0.84 8.99 -27.87
N ARG A 6 -0.43 10.17 -27.39
CA ARG A 6 -0.38 10.43 -25.95
C ARG A 6 -1.82 10.24 -25.46
N ARG A 7 -2.15 9.09 -24.84
CA ARG A 7 -3.30 9.04 -23.93
C ARG A 7 -3.04 10.12 -22.89
N HIS A 8 -3.80 11.21 -22.95
CA HIS A 8 -3.94 12.07 -21.78
C HIS A 8 -4.43 11.14 -20.66
N ARG A 9 -3.58 10.84 -19.68
CA ARG A 9 -4.07 10.27 -18.42
C ARG A 9 -5.03 11.29 -17.86
N ALA A 10 -6.26 10.88 -17.57
CA ALA A 10 -7.18 11.69 -16.81
C ALA A 10 -6.51 12.07 -15.48
N GLU A 11 -6.84 13.25 -14.96
CA GLU A 11 -6.24 13.73 -13.72
C GLU A 11 -6.56 12.77 -12.57
N PRO A 12 -5.56 12.33 -11.78
CA PRO A 12 -5.80 11.42 -10.67
C PRO A 12 -6.82 11.98 -9.68
N MET A 13 -7.79 11.17 -9.29
CA MET A 13 -8.79 11.49 -8.28
C MET A 13 -8.25 11.11 -6.89
N ALA A 14 -8.30 12.06 -5.95
CA ALA A 14 -7.94 11.76 -4.57
C ALA A 14 -9.02 10.89 -3.92
N ALA A 15 -8.62 9.82 -3.25
CA ALA A 15 -9.52 8.98 -2.49
C ALA A 15 -9.99 9.69 -1.23
N GLU A 16 -11.29 9.60 -0.96
CA GLU A 16 -11.87 10.07 0.29
C GLU A 16 -11.70 8.99 1.36
N LEU A 17 -10.78 9.24 2.29
CA LEU A 17 -10.46 8.36 3.41
C LEU A 17 -10.81 9.07 4.71
N ALA A 18 -11.86 8.61 5.40
CA ALA A 18 -12.29 9.17 6.68
C ALA A 18 -11.20 9.06 7.76
N GLN A 19 -10.44 7.96 7.73
CA GLN A 19 -9.26 7.72 8.55
C GLN A 19 -8.23 6.95 7.74
N GLY A 20 -6.96 7.07 8.13
CA GLY A 20 -5.92 6.23 7.57
C GLY A 20 -5.99 4.80 8.11
N PHE A 21 -5.37 3.86 7.40
CA PHE A 21 -5.32 2.45 7.76
C PHE A 21 -3.99 1.81 7.35
N TRP A 22 -3.65 0.70 7.99
CA TRP A 22 -2.57 -0.17 7.53
C TRP A 22 -3.05 -1.00 6.34
N ALA A 23 -2.28 -1.00 5.25
CA ALA A 23 -2.52 -1.94 4.16
C ALA A 23 -2.37 -3.38 4.69
N SER A 24 -3.37 -4.22 4.44
CA SER A 24 -3.37 -5.62 4.83
C SER A 24 -2.40 -6.44 3.97
N ASP A 25 -1.96 -7.57 4.52
CA ASP A 25 -1.01 -8.50 3.93
C ASP A 25 0.35 -7.89 3.54
N ALA A 26 0.67 -6.72 4.10
CA ALA A 26 1.95 -6.06 3.87
C ALA A 26 3.11 -6.97 4.33
N VAL A 27 2.87 -7.81 5.34
CA VAL A 27 3.82 -8.82 5.81
C VAL A 27 4.13 -9.85 4.72
N GLY A 28 3.13 -10.38 4.02
CA GLY A 28 3.33 -11.26 2.85
C GLY A 28 4.07 -10.59 1.68
N LEU A 29 4.06 -9.25 1.62
CA LEU A 29 4.60 -8.47 0.51
C LEU A 29 5.92 -7.74 0.82
N GLN A 30 6.65 -8.14 1.87
CA GLN A 30 7.91 -7.51 2.27
C GLN A 30 8.91 -7.34 1.12
N ARG A 31 9.02 -8.30 0.19
CA ARG A 31 9.93 -8.19 -0.96
C ARG A 31 9.57 -7.00 -1.88
N ALA A 32 8.28 -6.80 -2.14
CA ALA A 32 7.81 -5.68 -2.95
C ALA A 32 8.09 -4.35 -2.24
N ILE A 33 7.76 -4.27 -0.95
CA ILE A 33 7.96 -3.08 -0.11
C ILE A 33 9.45 -2.72 -0.01
N LEU A 34 10.30 -3.69 0.32
CA LEU A 34 11.75 -3.48 0.45
C LEU A 34 12.42 -3.06 -0.86
N SER A 35 11.86 -3.47 -2.01
CA SER A 35 12.38 -3.06 -3.33
C SER A 35 12.09 -1.59 -3.66
N LEU A 36 11.14 -0.97 -2.96
CA LEU A 36 10.84 0.47 -3.08
C LEU A 36 11.77 1.32 -2.19
N LEU A 37 12.31 0.74 -1.11
CA LEU A 37 13.14 1.46 -0.15
C LEU A 37 14.62 1.40 -0.53
N SER A 38 15.24 2.56 -0.72
CA SER A 38 16.69 2.67 -0.76
C SER A 38 17.32 2.47 0.63
N ALA A 39 18.64 2.33 0.68
CA ALA A 39 19.37 2.30 1.95
C ALA A 39 19.19 3.59 2.77
N VAL A 40 18.97 4.73 2.11
CA VAL A 40 18.74 6.03 2.77
C VAL A 40 17.34 6.07 3.39
N ASP A 41 16.32 5.62 2.67
CA ASP A 41 14.94 5.60 3.17
C ASP A 41 14.82 4.73 4.42
N ARG A 42 15.46 3.55 4.39
CA ARG A 42 15.50 2.65 5.55
C ARG A 42 16.14 3.29 6.77
N ARG A 43 17.19 4.08 6.58
CA ARG A 43 17.87 4.81 7.68
C ARG A 43 17.04 5.99 8.19
N ARG A 44 16.26 6.64 7.31
CA ARG A 44 15.35 7.74 7.68
C ARG A 44 14.05 7.26 8.32
N GLY A 45 13.83 5.95 8.38
CA GLY A 45 12.65 5.34 9.00
C GLY A 45 11.47 5.13 8.05
N GLY A 46 11.63 5.37 6.75
CA GLY A 46 10.54 5.19 5.79
C GLY A 46 10.64 6.01 4.52
N LEU A 47 9.56 5.92 3.74
CA LEU A 47 9.32 6.69 2.52
C LEU A 47 7.87 7.15 2.51
N SER A 48 7.62 8.43 2.28
CA SER A 48 6.27 8.97 2.04
C SER A 48 6.04 9.21 0.55
N GLY A 49 4.81 9.06 0.09
CA GLY A 49 4.46 9.24 -1.32
C GLY A 49 2.98 9.00 -1.56
N ARG A 50 2.63 8.79 -2.83
CA ARG A 50 1.26 8.47 -3.24
C ARG A 50 1.15 7.01 -3.68
N VAL A 51 0.05 6.39 -3.31
CA VAL A 51 -0.37 5.07 -3.79
C VAL A 51 -1.54 5.21 -4.76
N GLU A 52 -1.64 4.27 -5.68
CA GLU A 52 -2.80 4.09 -6.55
C GLU A 52 -3.62 2.91 -6.01
N PHE A 53 -4.94 3.00 -6.10
CA PHE A 53 -5.84 1.88 -5.84
C PHE A 53 -6.27 1.23 -7.15
N THR A 54 -6.45 -0.08 -7.12
CA THR A 54 -6.99 -0.82 -8.27
C THR A 54 -7.88 -1.96 -7.81
N ALA A 55 -8.86 -2.33 -8.65
CA ALA A 55 -9.72 -3.47 -8.38
C ALA A 55 -8.92 -4.78 -8.47
N GLY A 56 -9.05 -5.61 -7.44
CA GLY A 56 -8.53 -6.96 -7.38
C GLY A 56 -9.61 -8.02 -7.65
N ALA A 57 -9.22 -9.29 -7.51
CA ALA A 57 -10.16 -10.40 -7.56
C ALA A 57 -11.08 -10.41 -6.34
N GLU A 58 -12.28 -11.00 -6.50
CA GLU A 58 -13.22 -11.24 -5.39
C GLU A 58 -13.62 -9.97 -4.62
N GLY A 59 -13.69 -8.83 -5.32
CA GLY A 59 -14.09 -7.55 -4.72
C GLY A 59 -13.00 -6.90 -3.85
N ARG A 60 -11.79 -7.45 -3.81
CA ARG A 60 -10.66 -6.84 -3.10
C ARG A 60 -10.22 -5.55 -3.79
N VAL A 61 -9.64 -4.64 -3.02
CA VAL A 61 -8.97 -3.44 -3.55
C VAL A 61 -7.49 -3.53 -3.22
N VAL A 62 -6.65 -3.31 -4.22
CA VAL A 62 -5.20 -3.49 -4.16
C VAL A 62 -4.53 -2.12 -4.01
N VAL A 63 -3.52 -2.05 -3.16
CA VAL A 63 -2.68 -0.86 -2.96
C VAL A 63 -1.41 -0.99 -3.79
N VAL A 64 -1.21 -0.05 -4.72
CA VAL A 64 -0.09 -0.04 -5.66
C VAL A 64 0.83 1.15 -5.39
N TRP A 65 2.11 0.88 -5.17
CA TRP A 65 3.13 1.92 -5.04
C TRP A 65 4.17 1.78 -6.14
N GLY A 66 4.26 2.79 -7.01
CA GLY A 66 5.30 2.87 -8.04
C GLY A 66 5.40 1.59 -8.88
N ASN A 67 4.25 1.08 -9.35
CA ASN A 67 4.03 -0.16 -10.13
C ASN A 67 4.07 -1.50 -9.38
N ARG A 68 4.14 -1.50 -8.04
CA ARG A 68 4.18 -2.73 -7.24
C ARG A 68 3.00 -2.84 -6.31
N ILE A 69 2.45 -4.03 -6.17
CA ILE A 69 1.46 -4.34 -5.14
C ILE A 69 2.18 -4.38 -3.79
N VAL A 70 1.74 -3.55 -2.86
CA VAL A 70 2.34 -3.40 -1.51
C VAL A 70 1.39 -3.78 -0.38
N GLY A 71 0.15 -4.10 -0.70
CA GLY A 71 -0.86 -4.53 0.25
C GLY A 71 -2.25 -4.54 -0.37
N PHE A 72 -3.23 -4.87 0.45
CA PHE A 72 -4.64 -4.75 0.13
C PHE A 72 -5.31 -3.75 1.07
N VAL A 73 -6.48 -3.29 0.67
CA VAL A 73 -7.34 -2.47 1.52
C VAL A 73 -8.06 -3.40 2.51
N PRO A 74 -8.03 -3.12 3.82
CA PRO A 74 -8.78 -3.88 4.81
C PRO A 74 -10.28 -3.92 4.50
N PRO A 75 -11.02 -4.98 4.89
CA PRO A 75 -12.44 -5.14 4.56
C PRO A 75 -13.32 -3.93 4.97
N ALA A 76 -12.99 -3.27 6.09
CA ALA A 76 -13.69 -2.09 6.58
C ALA A 76 -13.70 -0.90 5.59
N HIS A 77 -12.68 -0.79 4.73
CA HIS A 77 -12.54 0.30 3.77
C HIS A 77 -12.81 -0.12 2.32
N ALA A 78 -12.80 -1.43 2.04
CA ALA A 78 -12.86 -1.97 0.69
C ALA A 78 -14.13 -1.55 -0.08
N GLY A 79 -15.31 -1.60 0.55
CA GLY A 79 -16.57 -1.24 -0.10
C GLY A 79 -16.63 0.21 -0.58
N SER A 80 -16.21 1.15 0.27
CA SER A 80 -16.17 2.58 -0.06
C SER A 80 -15.17 2.87 -1.18
N LEU A 81 -13.96 2.30 -1.10
CA LEU A 81 -12.95 2.51 -2.13
C LEU A 81 -13.31 1.84 -3.46
N HIS A 82 -14.04 0.72 -3.43
CA HIS A 82 -14.54 0.08 -4.64
C HIS A 82 -15.55 0.96 -5.38
N ALA A 83 -16.43 1.67 -4.66
CA ALA A 83 -17.35 2.62 -5.26
C ALA A 83 -16.61 3.81 -5.91
N GLN A 84 -15.65 4.39 -5.18
CA GLN A 84 -14.83 5.50 -5.69
C GLN A 84 -13.98 5.09 -6.91
N LEU A 85 -13.53 3.84 -7.00
CA LEU A 85 -12.84 3.32 -8.19
C LEU A 85 -13.73 3.36 -9.43
N GLY A 86 -15.02 3.04 -9.28
CA GLY A 86 -15.99 3.15 -10.38
C GLY A 86 -16.25 4.60 -10.81
N GLU A 87 -16.22 5.54 -9.87
CA GLU A 87 -16.38 6.97 -10.15
C GLU A 87 -15.13 7.59 -10.79
N ALA A 88 -13.94 7.09 -10.43
CA ALA A 88 -12.69 7.60 -10.94
C ALA A 88 -12.46 7.21 -12.42
N ASP A 89 -12.96 6.07 -12.90
CA ASP A 89 -12.66 5.55 -14.24
C ASP A 89 -12.97 6.60 -15.35
N PRO A 90 -11.99 7.00 -16.20
CA PRO A 90 -10.67 6.39 -16.46
C PRO A 90 -9.46 7.02 -15.75
N ALA A 91 -9.67 7.90 -14.77
CA ALA A 91 -8.63 8.39 -13.88
C ALA A 91 -8.17 7.32 -12.88
N ALA A 92 -6.97 7.54 -12.33
CA ALA A 92 -6.48 6.73 -11.21
C ALA A 92 -7.03 7.27 -9.89
N LEU A 93 -7.48 6.39 -9.00
CA LEU A 93 -7.80 6.73 -7.61
C LEU A 93 -6.51 6.67 -6.78
N VAL A 94 -6.16 7.75 -6.07
CA VAL A 94 -4.89 7.86 -5.34
C VAL A 94 -5.06 8.34 -3.91
N ALA A 95 -4.15 7.97 -3.02
CA ALA A 95 -4.06 8.52 -1.68
C ALA A 95 -2.60 8.76 -1.27
N ASP A 96 -2.40 9.67 -0.31
CA ASP A 96 -1.13 9.78 0.39
C ASP A 96 -0.89 8.53 1.23
N ALA A 97 0.38 8.13 1.32
CA ALA A 97 0.79 6.95 2.06
C ALA A 97 2.23 7.10 2.57
N SER A 98 2.57 6.27 3.53
CA SER A 98 3.95 6.15 4.02
C SER A 98 4.31 4.70 4.31
N ILE A 99 5.47 4.29 3.84
CA ILE A 99 6.13 3.06 4.28
C ILE A 99 6.84 3.39 5.58
N ARG A 100 6.51 2.67 6.66
CA ARG A 100 7.10 2.85 7.99
C ARG A 100 7.45 1.51 8.60
N ARG A 101 8.35 1.52 9.56
CA ARG A 101 8.62 0.34 10.37
C ARG A 101 7.54 0.20 11.44
N TYR A 102 6.90 -0.96 11.50
CA TYR A 102 5.95 -1.33 12.55
C TYR A 102 6.34 -2.72 13.03
N GLU A 103 6.71 -2.81 14.30
CA GLU A 103 7.36 -3.99 14.89
C GLU A 103 8.61 -4.43 14.08
N GLU A 104 8.65 -5.66 13.61
CA GLU A 104 9.77 -6.23 12.84
C GLU A 104 9.68 -5.98 11.34
N ASN A 105 8.54 -5.49 10.83
CA ASN A 105 8.25 -5.42 9.40
C ASN A 105 8.14 -3.99 8.87
N TRP A 106 8.36 -3.83 7.56
CA TRP A 106 8.01 -2.60 6.85
C TRP A 106 6.55 -2.67 6.42
N ARG A 107 5.73 -1.75 6.90
CA ARG A 107 4.30 -1.68 6.59
C ARG A 107 3.95 -0.41 5.85
N VAL A 108 2.80 -0.43 5.18
CA VAL A 108 2.27 0.73 4.44
C VAL A 108 1.09 1.31 5.20
N TRP A 109 1.24 2.53 5.67
CA TRP A 109 0.14 3.35 6.17
C TRP A 109 -0.46 4.12 4.99
N VAL A 110 -1.77 4.06 4.81
CA VAL A 110 -2.50 4.74 3.74
C VAL A 110 -3.45 5.75 4.35
N GLY A 111 -3.48 6.97 3.82
CA GLY A 111 -4.32 8.06 4.29
C GLY A 111 -3.56 9.14 5.08
N PRO A 112 -4.29 10.03 5.77
CA PRO A 112 -3.71 11.14 6.52
C PRO A 112 -2.60 10.68 7.46
N GLU A 113 -1.56 11.50 7.63
CA GLU A 113 -0.48 11.17 8.54
C GLU A 113 -1.02 10.90 9.94
N TRP A 114 -0.67 9.75 10.51
CA TRP A 114 -0.99 9.45 11.89
C TRP A 114 -0.29 10.48 12.80
N GLY A 115 -1.07 11.41 13.34
CA GLY A 115 -0.61 12.37 14.32
C GLY A 115 -0.26 11.64 15.61
N GLY A 116 1.03 11.34 15.80
CA GLY A 116 1.58 10.54 16.91
C GLY A 116 1.46 11.19 18.30
N GLY A 117 0.29 11.72 18.66
CA GLY A 117 0.04 12.40 19.92
C GLY A 117 -0.92 11.62 20.81
N GLY A 118 -0.40 10.65 21.58
CA GLY A 118 -0.81 10.33 22.95
C GLY A 118 -2.30 10.14 23.30
N GLY A 119 -3.20 9.92 22.34
CA GLY A 119 -4.57 9.49 22.61
C GLY A 119 -4.62 7.98 22.85
N GLU A 120 -5.41 7.53 23.82
CA GLU A 120 -5.80 6.12 23.92
C GLU A 120 -6.48 5.71 22.61
N GLY A 121 -5.80 4.89 21.80
CA GLY A 121 -6.30 4.48 20.48
C GLY A 121 -5.28 4.72 19.37
N GLY A 122 -4.17 3.96 19.41
CA GLY A 122 -3.33 3.81 18.22
C GLY A 122 -4.14 3.28 17.03
N PRO A 123 -3.61 3.35 15.80
CA PRO A 123 -4.30 2.77 14.65
C PRO A 123 -4.62 1.30 14.92
N GLU A 124 -5.79 0.85 14.45
CA GLU A 124 -6.18 -0.55 14.53
C GLU A 124 -5.05 -1.45 14.01
N GLU A 125 -4.83 -2.57 14.70
CA GLU A 125 -3.76 -3.47 14.35
C GLU A 125 -3.91 -3.95 12.90
N PRO A 126 -2.83 -4.00 12.11
CA PRO A 126 -2.91 -4.50 10.75
C PRO A 126 -3.46 -5.93 10.71
N ILE A 127 -4.44 -6.17 9.85
CA ILE A 127 -4.99 -7.49 9.60
C ILE A 127 -4.16 -8.11 8.46
N ASP A 128 -3.42 -9.17 8.73
CA ASP A 128 -2.69 -9.95 7.71
C ASP A 128 -3.21 -11.38 7.70
N GLU A 129 -3.59 -11.85 6.52
CA GLU A 129 -3.87 -13.26 6.22
C GLU A 129 -2.64 -13.94 5.61
N LEU A 130 -1.76 -13.17 4.96
CA LEU A 130 -0.52 -13.67 4.37
C LEU A 130 0.67 -13.60 5.33
N ASP A 131 1.26 -14.77 5.60
CA ASP A 131 2.52 -14.88 6.31
C ASP A 131 3.68 -14.21 5.57
N ALA A 132 4.70 -13.80 6.33
CA ALA A 132 5.92 -13.23 5.78
C ALA A 132 6.61 -14.21 4.82
N PRO A 133 7.18 -13.74 3.70
CA PRO A 133 7.99 -14.59 2.85
C PRO A 133 9.11 -15.23 3.67
N PRO A 134 9.36 -16.55 3.52
CA PRO A 134 10.44 -17.19 4.23
C PRO A 134 11.78 -16.53 3.88
N PRO A 135 12.71 -16.45 4.84
CA PRO A 135 14.05 -15.94 4.54
C PRO A 135 14.68 -16.80 3.45
N THR A 136 15.36 -16.16 2.50
CA THR A 136 16.05 -16.84 1.42
C THR A 136 17.52 -16.45 1.37
N ILE A 137 18.40 -17.43 1.16
CA ILE A 137 19.79 -17.21 0.81
C ILE A 137 19.95 -17.62 -0.66
N LEU A 138 20.35 -16.68 -1.53
CA LEU A 138 20.48 -16.91 -2.98
C LEU A 138 19.20 -17.50 -3.63
N GLY A 139 18.02 -17.11 -3.12
CA GLY A 139 16.73 -17.61 -3.62
C GLY A 139 16.26 -18.95 -3.04
N ILE A 140 17.06 -19.59 -2.19
CA ILE A 140 16.71 -20.86 -1.52
C ILE A 140 16.07 -20.56 -0.15
N PRO A 141 14.83 -21.02 0.12
CA PRO A 141 14.17 -20.83 1.41
C PRO A 141 14.92 -21.50 2.56
N THR A 142 15.11 -20.78 3.67
CA THR A 142 15.65 -21.34 4.90
C THR A 142 14.54 -21.42 5.96
N LYS A 143 14.46 -22.55 6.68
CA LYS A 143 13.62 -22.64 7.88
C LYS A 143 14.37 -21.97 9.03
N ARG A 144 13.73 -21.02 9.75
CA ARG A 144 14.18 -20.67 11.10
C ARG A 144 14.00 -21.94 11.95
N ARG A 145 15.10 -22.42 12.55
CA ARG A 145 15.05 -23.48 13.57
C ARG A 145 14.57 -22.90 14.89
#